data_AF-A0A961T5Z6-F1
#
_entry.id   AF-A0A961T5Z6-F1
#
_cell.length_a   1.000
_cell.length_b   1.000
_cell.length_c   1.000
_cell.angle_alpha   90.00
_cell.angle_beta   90.00
_cell.angle_gamma   90.00
#
_symmetry.space_group_name_H-M   'P 1'
#
loop_
_entity.id
_entity.type
_entity.pdbx_description
1 polymer ?
#
loop_
_entity_poly.entity_id
_entity_poly.type
_entity_poly.pdbx_seq_one_letter_code
_entity_poly.pdbx_strand_id
1 'polypeptide(L)'
;MEGPELALVVDDPAGGNPLEWHTLDVRALPHRPDLLARLGSIVQVRLIADAARAELEYASAPHIPEEIDGPQGEYASIPIVEPRERRTDAGVGR
;
A
#
# COMPACT_ATOMS: atom_id res chain seq x y z
N MET A 1 4.27 -1.74 4.61
CA MET A 1 5.01 -0.48 4.39
C MET A 1 4.91 -0.17 2.92
N GLU A 2 4.10 0.82 2.53
CA GLU A 2 4.07 1.31 1.14
C GLU A 2 5.20 2.34 0.97
N GLY A 3 6.04 2.16 -0.03
CA GLY A 3 7.17 3.03 -0.37
C GLY A 3 7.53 2.85 -1.84
N PRO A 4 8.27 3.79 -2.46
CA PRO A 4 8.66 3.65 -3.86
C PRO A 4 9.54 2.41 -4.03
N GLU A 5 9.09 1.50 -4.89
CA GLU A 5 9.72 0.21 -5.13
C GLU A 5 10.67 0.29 -6.33
N LEU A 6 11.88 -0.25 -6.15
CA LEU A 6 12.92 -0.34 -7.17
C LEU A 6 13.12 -1.80 -7.56
N ALA A 7 13.00 -2.08 -8.86
CA ALA A 7 13.39 -3.35 -9.45
C ALA A 7 14.78 -3.22 -10.11
N LEU A 8 15.75 -3.98 -9.62
CA LEU A 8 17.08 -4.13 -10.23
C LEU A 8 17.17 -5.49 -10.91
N VAL A 9 17.47 -5.47 -12.21
CA VAL A 9 17.69 -6.66 -13.02
C VAL A 9 19.17 -6.71 -13.40
N VAL A 10 19.83 -7.82 -13.06
CA VAL A 10 21.20 -8.09 -13.48
C VAL A 10 21.13 -9.03 -14.67
N ASP A 11 21.45 -8.52 -15.86
CA ASP A 11 21.44 -9.31 -17.08
C ASP A 11 22.75 -10.08 -17.30
N ASP A 12 22.64 -11.25 -17.91
CA ASP A 12 23.81 -11.96 -18.45
C ASP A 12 24.42 -11.13 -19.60
N PRO A 13 25.72 -10.76 -19.55
CA PRO A 13 26.38 -10.09 -20.65
C PRO A 13 26.38 -10.90 -21.95
N ALA A 14 26.15 -12.21 -21.89
CA ALA A 14 25.95 -13.07 -23.07
C ALA A 14 24.53 -12.96 -23.69
N GLY A 15 23.63 -12.16 -23.12
CA GLY A 15 22.47 -11.60 -23.81
C GLY A 15 21.26 -12.52 -23.94
N GLY A 16 20.96 -13.32 -22.91
CA GLY A 16 19.85 -14.28 -22.98
C GLY A 16 18.84 -14.22 -21.84
N ASN A 17 19.30 -14.09 -20.59
CA ASN A 17 18.42 -14.19 -19.42
C ASN A 17 18.89 -13.27 -18.27
N PRO A 18 17.96 -12.76 -17.46
CA PRO A 18 18.30 -12.12 -16.21
C PRO A 18 18.92 -13.15 -15.26
N LEU A 19 20.12 -12.85 -14.76
CA LEU A 19 20.84 -13.66 -13.77
C LEU A 19 20.21 -13.50 -12.39
N GLU A 20 19.83 -12.27 -12.05
CA GLU A 20 19.28 -11.93 -10.74
C GLU A 20 18.22 -10.84 -10.84
N TRP A 21 17.20 -10.95 -9.98
CA TRP A 21 16.15 -9.95 -9.84
C TRP A 21 16.03 -9.55 -8.37
N HIS A 22 16.17 -8.26 -8.09
CA HIS A 22 16.02 -7.70 -6.76
C HIS A 22 14.91 -6.67 -6.77
N THR A 23 13.97 -6.82 -5.85
CA THR A 23 12.94 -5.82 -5.59
C THR A 23 13.10 -5.30 -4.19
N LEU A 24 13.28 -3.99 -4.04
CA LEU A 24 13.50 -3.36 -2.75
C LEU A 24 12.90 -1.96 -2.70
N ASP A 25 12.60 -1.48 -1.50
CA ASP A 25 12.31 -0.07 -1.26
C ASP A 25 13.53 0.78 -1.64
N VAL A 26 13.33 1.86 -2.40
CA VAL A 26 14.40 2.77 -2.81
C VAL A 26 15.16 3.31 -1.58
N ARG A 27 14.49 3.53 -0.45
CA ARG A 27 15.10 4.01 0.80
C ARG A 27 16.07 3.00 1.43
N ALA A 28 15.93 1.71 1.12
CA ALA A 28 16.84 0.68 1.61
C ALA A 28 18.15 0.59 0.80
N LEU A 29 18.22 1.25 -0.35
CA LEU A 29 19.35 1.14 -1.27
C LEU A 29 20.70 1.61 -0.68
N PRO A 30 20.79 2.72 0.10
CA PRO A 30 22.04 3.11 0.76
C PRO A 30 22.61 2.04 1.71
N HIS A 31 21.76 1.13 2.20
CA HIS A 31 22.15 0.01 3.07
C HIS A 31 22.49 -1.27 2.30
N ARG A 32 22.48 -1.24 0.96
CA ARG A 32 22.82 -2.36 0.08
C ARG A 32 24.05 -2.03 -0.79
N PRO A 33 25.24 -1.86 -0.19
CA PRO A 33 26.46 -1.53 -0.92
C PRO A 33 26.85 -2.64 -1.91
N ASP A 34 26.44 -3.88 -1.66
CA ASP A 34 26.60 -5.03 -2.56
C ASP A 34 25.89 -4.82 -3.90
N LEU A 35 24.66 -4.29 -3.88
CA LEU A 35 23.89 -4.00 -5.08
C LEU A 35 24.38 -2.73 -5.75
N LEU A 36 24.69 -1.68 -4.99
CA LEU A 36 25.24 -0.43 -5.53
C LEU A 36 26.55 -0.66 -6.28
N ALA A 37 27.47 -1.47 -5.73
CA ALA A 37 28.76 -1.75 -6.36
C ALA A 37 28.66 -2.42 -7.73
N ARG A 38 27.54 -3.12 -8.01
CA ARG A 38 27.28 -3.76 -9.31
C ARG A 38 26.74 -2.78 -10.36
N LEU A 39 26.35 -1.58 -9.95
CA LEU A 39 25.84 -0.53 -10.83
C LEU A 39 26.97 0.39 -11.31
N GLY A 40 26.80 1.01 -12.48
CA GLY A 40 27.71 2.06 -12.92
C GLY A 40 27.67 3.29 -12.00
N SER A 41 28.79 3.99 -11.86
CA SER A 41 28.95 5.12 -10.92
C SER A 41 27.89 6.22 -11.09
N ILE A 42 27.51 6.54 -12.32
CA ILE A 42 26.45 7.53 -12.63
C ILE A 42 25.09 7.06 -12.08
N VAL A 43 24.79 5.76 -12.20
CA VAL A 43 23.53 5.17 -11.73
C VAL A 43 23.49 5.17 -10.21
N GLN A 44 24.61 4.81 -9.55
CA GLN A 44 24.73 4.84 -8.08
C GLN A 44 24.43 6.23 -7.51
N VAL A 45 25.06 7.29 -8.05
CA VAL A 45 24.86 8.67 -7.56
C VAL A 45 23.39 9.08 -7.65
N ARG A 46 22.73 8.76 -8.77
CA ARG A 46 21.35 9.13 -9.00
C ARG A 46 20.38 8.39 -8.09
N LEU A 47 20.56 7.07 -7.94
CA LEU A 47 19.69 6.29 -7.07
C LEU A 47 19.86 6.66 -5.59
N ILE A 48 21.06 7.05 -5.15
CA ILE A 48 21.28 7.57 -3.78
C ILE A 48 20.55 8.91 -3.60
N ALA A 49 20.58 9.79 -4.59
CA ALA A 49 19.84 11.05 -4.54
C ALA A 49 18.33 10.83 -4.51
N ASP A 50 17.83 9.86 -5.29
CA ASP A 50 16.41 9.48 -5.30
C ASP A 50 15.99 8.88 -3.95
N ALA A 51 16.84 8.06 -3.31
CA ALA A 51 16.60 7.52 -1.97
C ALA A 51 16.51 8.63 -0.90
N ALA A 52 17.45 9.58 -0.90
CA ALA A 52 17.42 10.71 0.02
C ALA A 52 16.16 11.57 -0.16
N ARG A 53 15.73 11.76 -1.42
CA ARG A 53 14.49 12.47 -1.73
C ARG A 53 13.25 11.73 -1.22
N ALA A 54 13.17 10.43 -1.44
CA ALA A 54 12.05 9.61 -0.97
C ALA A 54 11.93 9.62 0.57
N GLU A 55 13.06 9.63 1.28
CA GLU A 55 13.06 9.80 2.75
C GLU A 55 12.52 11.16 3.18
N LEU A 56 12.93 12.25 2.51
CA LEU A 56 12.42 13.59 2.79
C LEU A 56 10.92 13.71 2.51
N GLU A 57 10.44 13.15 1.40
CA GLU A 57 9.03 13.13 1.04
C GLU A 57 8.20 12.37 2.09
N TYR A 58 8.71 11.22 2.56
CA TYR A 58 8.08 10.46 3.64
C TYR A 58 8.06 11.23 4.96
N ALA A 59 9.19 11.82 5.36
CA ALA A 59 9.28 12.60 6.60
C ALA A 59 8.43 13.87 6.59
N SER A 60 8.17 14.43 5.39
CA SER A 60 7.36 15.63 5.19
C SER A 60 5.87 15.33 4.96
N ALA A 61 5.51 14.05 4.83
CA ALA A 61 4.11 13.66 4.75
C ALA A 61 3.43 14.02 6.08
N PRO A 62 2.34 14.80 6.08
CA PRO A 62 1.59 15.03 7.29
C PRO A 62 1.13 13.67 7.81
N HIS A 63 1.68 13.25 8.96
CA HIS A 63 1.09 12.17 9.73
C HIS A 63 -0.35 12.60 10.03
N ILE A 64 -1.32 12.07 9.30
CA ILE A 64 -2.68 12.00 9.80
C ILE A 64 -2.56 10.97 10.93
N PRO A 65 -2.61 11.37 12.22
CA PRO A 65 -2.75 10.36 13.25
C PRO A 65 -3.99 9.56 12.90
N GLU A 66 -3.89 8.23 12.89
CA GLU A 66 -5.08 7.39 12.88
C GLU A 66 -5.87 7.72 14.16
N GLU A 67 -6.77 8.71 14.10
CA GLU A 67 -7.84 8.88 15.07
C GLU A 67 -8.74 7.65 14.93
N ILE A 68 -8.40 6.61 15.67
CA ILE A 68 -9.38 5.60 16.09
C ILE A 68 -9.63 5.83 17.57
N ASP A 69 -10.23 6.98 17.88
CA ASP A 69 -10.98 7.16 19.11
C ASP A 69 -12.45 7.38 18.72
N GLY A 70 -13.09 6.29 18.33
CA GLY A 70 -14.53 6.18 18.33
C GLY A 70 -14.91 5.31 19.53
N PRO A 71 -15.77 5.76 20.47
CA PRO A 71 -16.27 4.89 21.51
C PRO A 71 -16.85 3.64 20.85
N GLN A 72 -16.59 2.47 21.43
CA GLN A 72 -17.27 1.23 21.03
C GLN A 72 -18.76 1.50 21.09
N GLY A 73 -19.33 1.82 19.92
CA GLY A 73 -20.74 2.03 19.76
C GLY A 73 -21.40 0.74 20.17
N GLU A 74 -21.97 0.76 21.36
CA GLU A 74 -22.95 -0.20 21.83
C GLU A 74 -23.97 -0.32 20.70
N TYR A 75 -23.87 -1.40 19.91
CA TYR A 75 -24.90 -1.72 18.94
C TYR A 75 -26.14 -2.06 19.76
N ALA A 76 -26.92 -1.04 20.09
CA ALA A 76 -28.26 -1.19 20.61
C ALA A 76 -28.98 -2.09 19.62
N SER A 77 -29.27 -3.31 20.05
CA SER A 77 -29.98 -4.30 19.27
C SER A 77 -31.31 -3.69 18.86
N ILE A 78 -31.47 -3.38 17.58
CA ILE A 78 -32.75 -2.94 17.04
C ILE A 78 -33.66 -4.18 17.10
N PRO A 79 -34.77 -4.17 17.84
CA PRO A 79 -35.70 -5.28 17.80
C PRO A 79 -36.26 -5.38 16.38
N ILE A 80 -36.02 -6.52 15.73
CA ILE A 80 -36.65 -6.85 14.46
C ILE A 80 -38.15 -6.97 14.75
N VAL A 81 -38.92 -5.96 14.36
CA VAL A 81 -40.38 -6.03 14.39
C VAL A 81 -40.80 -6.89 13.20
N GLU A 82 -41.35 -8.07 13.48
CA GLU A 82 -41.89 -8.96 12.45
C GLU A 82 -42.93 -8.20 11.60
N PRO A 83 -42.91 -8.35 10.26
CA PRO A 83 -43.85 -7.66 9.40
C PRO A 83 -45.27 -8.14 9.71
N ARG A 84 -46.09 -7.23 10.24
CA ARG A 84 -47.52 -7.44 10.49
C ARG A 84 -48.18 -7.87 9.17
N GLU A 85 -48.75 -9.07 9.14
CA GLU A 85 -49.43 -9.63 7.97
C GLU A 85 -50.42 -8.61 7.39
N ARG A 86 -50.32 -8.37 6.06
CA ARG A 86 -51.32 -7.60 5.33
C ARG A 86 -52.65 -8.35 5.42
N ARG A 87 -53.55 -7.85 6.27
CA ARG A 87 -54.97 -8.18 6.20
C ARG A 87 -55.48 -7.65 4.86
N THR A 88 -55.66 -8.55 3.89
CA THR A 88 -56.38 -8.23 2.65
C THR A 88 -57.85 -8.07 2.99
N ASP A 89 -58.29 -6.83 3.18
CA ASP A 89 -59.70 -6.48 3.05
C ASP A 89 -60.04 -6.46 1.55
N ALA A 90 -60.67 -7.54 1.08
CA ALA A 90 -61.31 -7.61 -0.22
C ALA A 90 -62.74 -8.12 -0.03
N GLY A 91 -63.72 -7.22 -0.20
CA GLY A 91 -65.06 -7.60 -0.65
C GLY A 91 -66.22 -7.20 0.27
N VAL A 92 -66.66 -5.95 0.18
CA VAL A 92 -68.06 -5.57 0.46
C VAL A 92 -68.84 -5.67 -0.86
N GLY A 93 -69.81 -6.60 -0.91
CA GLY A 93 -71.10 -6.52 -1.59
C GLY A 93 -71.17 -6.34 -3.11
N ARG A 94 -71.65 -7.36 -3.80
CA ARG A 94 -73.03 -7.42 -4.35
C ARG A 94 -73.43 -8.87 -4.62
#